data_AF-Q8XY04-F1
#
_entry.id   AF-Q8XY04-F1
#
_cell.length_a   1.000
_cell.length_b   1.000
_cell.length_c   1.000
_cell.angle_alpha   90.00
_cell.angle_beta   90.00
_cell.angle_gamma   90.00
#
_symmetry.space_group_name_H-M   'P 1'
#
loop_
_entity.id
_entity.type
_entity.pdbx_description
1 polymer ?
#
loop_
_entity_poly.entity_id
_entity_poly.type
_entity_poly.pdbx_seq_one_letter_code
_entity_poly.pdbx_strand_id
1 'polypeptide(L)'
;MTTANENATDLQARPLVVSRTFLVPRAWVFKAWTSAEHIRRWFCPAGFSVPQAEIDFRVGGVFNVCMRSPEGQDYWTRGHYTEIVPDARLVIEMSAVDDQGKPLFHAHTVATFTDAQGGTRLEVTQRYTVLVPSVAEAMLRGAPQGWEQTLDRLAREAARMPESVPAERSAVHASFTIERTYPAPRERVFQALTDPAAKARWFAGGNGYTVLVREMDVRPGGRELVKGRWESGVVSTFEAVYHDVVPDERIVYAYTMHLDARKISISLATIELKPSGTGTGTRLVMTEQGAYLDGYDDAGSRERGTQFLLDALGRSLDG
;
A
#
# COMPACT_ATOMS: atom_id res chain seq x y z
N MET A 1 -38.21 -50.91 -10.69
CA MET A 1 -37.02 -51.47 -10.02
C MET A 1 -36.19 -52.12 -11.11
N THR A 2 -34.95 -51.72 -11.43
CA THR A 2 -33.94 -50.99 -10.66
C THR A 2 -32.99 -50.33 -11.66
N THR A 3 -32.67 -49.07 -11.42
CA THR A 3 -31.66 -48.24 -12.08
C THR A 3 -30.25 -48.77 -11.79
N ALA A 4 -29.43 -48.95 -12.82
CA ALA A 4 -28.00 -49.20 -12.67
C ALA A 4 -27.24 -47.87 -12.82
N ASN A 5 -26.62 -47.44 -11.72
CA ASN A 5 -25.68 -46.34 -11.61
C ASN A 5 -24.44 -46.64 -12.47
N GLU A 6 -24.20 -45.86 -13.53
CA GLU A 6 -22.89 -45.80 -14.17
C GLU A 6 -22.01 -44.81 -13.39
N ASN A 7 -21.11 -45.38 -12.58
CA ASN A 7 -20.11 -44.68 -11.80
C ASN A 7 -19.20 -43.85 -12.73
N ALA A 8 -19.25 -42.53 -12.56
CA ALA A 8 -18.19 -41.64 -13.02
C ALA A 8 -16.89 -42.04 -12.33
N THR A 9 -15.95 -42.59 -13.09
CA THR A 9 -14.62 -42.94 -12.60
C THR A 9 -13.86 -41.66 -12.24
N ASP A 10 -13.67 -41.43 -10.94
CA ASP A 10 -12.88 -40.34 -10.37
C ASP A 10 -11.41 -40.51 -10.77
N LEU A 11 -11.04 -40.03 -11.98
CA LEU A 11 -9.65 -39.81 -12.35
C LEU A 11 -9.13 -38.68 -11.45
N GLN A 12 -8.62 -39.03 -10.27
CA GLN A 12 -8.00 -38.08 -9.34
C GLN A 12 -6.71 -37.55 -9.97
N ALA A 13 -6.84 -36.47 -10.74
CA ALA A 13 -5.71 -35.69 -11.18
C ALA A 13 -4.93 -35.23 -9.94
N ARG A 14 -3.59 -35.29 -10.01
CA ARG A 14 -2.75 -34.92 -8.87
C ARG A 14 -3.11 -33.49 -8.41
N PRO A 15 -3.31 -33.27 -7.10
CA PRO A 15 -3.64 -31.95 -6.60
C PRO A 15 -2.50 -31.00 -6.92
N LEU A 16 -2.85 -29.82 -7.43
CA LEU A 16 -1.89 -28.74 -7.58
C LEU A 16 -1.65 -28.11 -6.22
N VAL A 17 -0.39 -27.93 -5.84
CA VAL A 17 -0.01 -27.12 -4.68
C VAL A 17 1.07 -26.16 -5.14
N VAL A 18 0.78 -24.86 -5.07
CA VAL A 18 1.74 -23.79 -5.37
C VAL A 18 1.83 -22.85 -4.19
N SER A 19 3.04 -22.40 -3.87
CA SER A 19 3.27 -21.51 -2.74
C SER A 19 4.25 -20.41 -3.15
N ARG A 20 3.98 -19.18 -2.72
CA ARG A 20 4.87 -18.05 -2.96
C ARG A 20 4.85 -17.04 -1.82
N THR A 21 6.02 -16.45 -1.54
CA THR A 21 6.16 -15.31 -0.63
C THR A 21 6.12 -14.00 -1.41
N PHE A 22 5.33 -13.06 -0.93
CA PHE A 22 5.15 -11.72 -1.46
C PHE A 22 5.65 -10.72 -0.42
N LEU A 23 6.44 -9.72 -0.84
CA LEU A 23 6.99 -8.70 0.07
C LEU A 23 5.98 -7.56 0.34
N VAL A 24 4.73 -7.93 0.63
CA VAL A 24 3.61 -7.03 0.93
C VAL A 24 2.69 -7.64 2.00
N PRO A 25 1.88 -6.83 2.73
CA PRO A 25 0.93 -7.34 3.74
C PRO A 25 -0.15 -8.28 3.18
N ARG A 26 -0.70 -9.15 4.03
CA ARG A 26 -1.68 -10.18 3.61
C ARG A 26 -2.90 -9.57 2.96
N ALA A 27 -3.36 -8.45 3.51
CA ALA A 27 -4.50 -7.70 3.01
C ALA A 27 -4.36 -7.33 1.53
N TRP A 28 -3.15 -7.08 1.03
CA TRP A 28 -2.96 -6.69 -0.38
C TRP A 28 -3.01 -7.89 -1.31
N VAL A 29 -2.38 -9.00 -0.92
CA VAL A 29 -2.47 -10.24 -1.68
C VAL A 29 -3.91 -10.75 -1.68
N PHE A 30 -4.63 -10.63 -0.56
CA PHE A 30 -6.03 -11.01 -0.42
C PHE A 30 -6.96 -10.12 -1.26
N LYS A 31 -6.77 -8.80 -1.21
CA LYS A 31 -7.55 -7.82 -1.98
C LYS A 31 -7.51 -8.06 -3.49
N ALA A 32 -6.43 -8.63 -4.01
CA ALA A 32 -6.32 -8.99 -5.41
C ALA A 32 -7.41 -9.98 -5.89
N TRP A 33 -8.05 -10.69 -4.97
CA TRP A 33 -9.10 -11.68 -5.25
C TRP A 33 -10.51 -11.13 -5.17
N THR A 34 -10.71 -9.88 -4.75
CA THR A 34 -12.02 -9.39 -4.29
C THR A 34 -12.79 -8.56 -5.33
N SER A 35 -12.15 -8.20 -6.44
CA SER A 35 -12.79 -7.38 -7.47
C SER A 35 -12.44 -7.86 -8.88
N ALA A 36 -13.38 -7.65 -9.80
CA ALA A 36 -13.16 -7.91 -11.21
C ALA A 36 -11.99 -7.09 -11.78
N GLU A 37 -11.78 -5.87 -11.27
CA GLU A 37 -10.66 -5.01 -11.68
C GLU A 37 -9.31 -5.67 -11.36
N HIS A 38 -9.11 -6.15 -10.13
CA HIS A 38 -7.86 -6.79 -9.76
C HIS A 38 -7.69 -8.12 -10.49
N ILE A 39 -8.73 -8.97 -10.52
CA ILE A 39 -8.67 -10.27 -11.20
C ILE A 39 -8.25 -10.13 -12.67
N ARG A 40 -8.73 -9.10 -13.36
CA ARG A 40 -8.37 -8.86 -14.77
C ARG A 40 -6.88 -8.59 -14.99
N ARG A 41 -6.16 -8.14 -13.97
CA ARG A 41 -4.76 -7.73 -14.07
C ARG A 41 -3.79 -8.88 -13.82
N TRP A 42 -4.21 -9.92 -13.10
CA TRP A 42 -3.30 -10.98 -12.68
C TRP A 42 -3.75 -12.42 -12.92
N PHE A 43 -5.05 -12.73 -13.03
CA PHE A 43 -5.56 -14.11 -13.07
C PHE A 43 -5.42 -14.77 -14.46
N CYS A 44 -4.20 -14.78 -15.01
CA CYS A 44 -3.84 -15.52 -16.22
C CYS A 44 -2.32 -15.65 -16.36
N PRO A 45 -1.82 -16.69 -17.05
CA PRO A 45 -0.39 -16.85 -17.32
C PRO A 45 0.17 -15.78 -18.26
N ALA A 46 1.50 -15.76 -18.45
CA ALA A 46 2.13 -14.80 -19.36
C ALA A 46 1.65 -15.00 -20.80
N GLY A 47 1.53 -13.90 -21.56
CA GLY A 47 0.98 -13.91 -22.92
C GLY A 47 -0.55 -13.90 -22.99
N PHE A 48 -1.25 -14.35 -21.96
CA PHE A 48 -2.71 -14.28 -21.88
C PHE A 48 -3.21 -12.94 -21.35
N SER A 49 -4.49 -12.66 -21.59
CA SER A 49 -5.24 -11.54 -20.99
C SER A 49 -6.53 -12.02 -20.35
N VAL A 50 -7.13 -11.19 -19.50
CA VAL A 50 -8.46 -11.42 -18.93
C VAL A 50 -9.41 -10.35 -19.45
N PRO A 51 -10.00 -10.51 -20.65
CA PRO A 51 -10.89 -9.51 -21.22
C PRO A 51 -12.19 -9.33 -20.42
N GLN A 52 -12.65 -10.39 -19.76
CA GLN A 52 -13.90 -10.39 -19.00
C GLN A 52 -13.71 -11.07 -17.65
N ALA A 53 -14.21 -10.41 -16.62
CA ALA A 53 -14.35 -10.97 -15.29
C ALA A 53 -15.61 -10.38 -14.63
N GLU A 54 -16.36 -11.23 -13.95
CA GLU A 54 -17.53 -10.91 -13.14
C GLU A 54 -17.30 -11.53 -11.77
N ILE A 55 -17.20 -10.67 -10.76
CA ILE A 55 -16.83 -11.01 -9.39
C ILE A 55 -17.84 -10.38 -8.44
N ASP A 56 -18.50 -11.21 -7.65
CA ASP A 56 -19.33 -10.80 -6.51
C ASP A 56 -18.68 -11.38 -5.24
N PHE A 57 -17.89 -10.56 -4.55
CA PHE A 57 -17.05 -11.03 -3.44
C PHE A 57 -17.82 -11.15 -2.13
N ARG A 58 -18.55 -12.25 -2.00
CA ARG A 58 -19.22 -12.73 -0.80
C ARG A 58 -19.38 -14.24 -0.90
N VAL A 59 -19.63 -14.93 0.23
CA VAL A 59 -19.97 -16.36 0.18
C VAL A 59 -21.22 -16.58 -0.68
N GLY A 60 -21.14 -17.52 -1.61
CA GLY A 60 -22.14 -17.78 -2.65
C GLY A 60 -22.13 -16.80 -3.83
N GLY A 61 -21.27 -15.78 -3.81
CA GLY A 61 -21.11 -14.82 -4.90
C GLY A 61 -20.29 -15.38 -6.07
N VAL A 62 -20.54 -14.86 -7.26
CA VAL A 62 -20.01 -15.37 -8.54
C VAL A 62 -18.51 -15.11 -8.70
N PHE A 63 -17.81 -16.08 -9.29
CA PHE A 63 -16.43 -15.99 -9.77
C PHE A 63 -16.36 -16.48 -11.24
N ASN A 64 -16.65 -15.59 -12.18
CA ASN A 64 -16.58 -15.89 -13.62
C ASN A 64 -15.41 -15.14 -14.24
N VAL A 65 -14.50 -15.87 -14.89
CA VAL A 65 -13.29 -15.31 -15.51
C VAL A 65 -13.09 -15.90 -16.89
N CYS A 66 -12.92 -15.03 -17.89
CA CYS A 66 -12.52 -15.40 -19.24
C CYS A 66 -11.06 -15.08 -19.43
N MET A 67 -10.23 -16.07 -19.70
CA MET A 67 -8.87 -15.88 -20.17
C MET A 67 -8.84 -15.95 -21.69
N ARG A 68 -8.06 -15.08 -22.33
CA ARG A 68 -7.84 -15.07 -23.78
C ARG A 68 -6.38 -15.32 -24.12
N SER A 69 -6.12 -16.28 -25.00
CA SER A 69 -4.77 -16.58 -25.50
C SER A 69 -4.26 -15.51 -26.47
N PRO A 70 -2.95 -15.46 -26.75
CA PRO A 70 -2.39 -14.58 -27.78
C PRO A 70 -3.04 -14.73 -29.16
N GLU A 71 -3.51 -15.94 -29.49
CA GLU A 71 -4.17 -16.28 -30.75
C GLU A 71 -5.66 -15.87 -30.77
N GLY A 72 -6.17 -15.34 -29.65
CA GLY A 72 -7.55 -14.87 -29.52
C GLY A 72 -8.55 -15.91 -29.03
N GLN A 73 -8.11 -17.12 -28.65
CA GLN A 73 -9.00 -18.14 -28.12
C GLN A 73 -9.41 -17.83 -26.68
N ASP A 74 -10.71 -17.92 -26.40
CA ASP A 74 -11.28 -17.71 -25.07
C ASP A 74 -11.41 -19.03 -24.29
N TYR A 75 -11.08 -18.96 -23.00
CA TYR A 75 -11.16 -20.05 -22.02
C TYR A 75 -11.90 -19.54 -20.79
N TRP A 76 -13.07 -20.13 -20.53
CA TRP A 76 -13.93 -19.72 -19.43
C TRP A 76 -13.76 -20.61 -18.21
N THR A 77 -13.66 -19.95 -17.06
CA THR A 77 -13.83 -20.55 -15.75
C THR A 77 -15.04 -19.92 -15.09
N ARG A 78 -15.97 -20.74 -14.60
CA ARG A 78 -17.21 -20.29 -13.95
C ARG A 78 -17.36 -20.93 -12.59
N GLY A 79 -17.71 -20.15 -11.57
CA GLY A 79 -17.71 -20.62 -10.20
C GLY A 79 -18.31 -19.65 -9.21
N HIS A 80 -18.10 -19.94 -7.93
CA HIS A 80 -18.52 -19.10 -6.82
C HIS A 80 -17.62 -19.28 -5.60
N TYR A 81 -17.56 -18.27 -4.74
CA TYR A 81 -16.87 -18.35 -3.45
C TYR A 81 -17.67 -19.21 -2.47
N THR A 82 -17.04 -20.17 -1.83
CA THR A 82 -17.69 -21.03 -0.81
C THR A 82 -17.25 -20.68 0.61
N GLU A 83 -16.08 -20.06 0.77
CA GLU A 83 -15.55 -19.62 2.06
C GLU A 83 -14.73 -18.34 1.88
N ILE A 84 -14.94 -17.36 2.77
CA ILE A 84 -14.17 -16.12 2.83
C ILE A 84 -13.84 -15.84 4.29
N VAL A 85 -12.56 -15.92 4.64
CA VAL A 85 -12.02 -15.44 5.91
C VAL A 85 -11.07 -14.30 5.59
N PRO A 86 -11.45 -13.04 5.92
CA PRO A 86 -10.68 -11.86 5.57
C PRO A 86 -9.18 -12.02 5.85
N ASP A 87 -8.38 -11.72 4.83
CA ASP A 87 -6.91 -11.75 4.84
C ASP A 87 -6.26 -13.08 5.21
N ALA A 88 -7.02 -14.17 5.38
CA ALA A 88 -6.50 -15.44 5.89
C ALA A 88 -6.81 -16.62 4.98
N ARG A 89 -8.02 -16.68 4.40
CA ARG A 89 -8.44 -17.85 3.62
C ARG A 89 -9.55 -17.52 2.63
N LEU A 90 -9.48 -18.16 1.48
CA LEU A 90 -10.47 -18.09 0.42
C LEU A 90 -10.68 -19.49 -0.18
N VAL A 91 -11.94 -19.88 -0.39
CA VAL A 91 -12.27 -21.10 -1.13
C VAL A 91 -13.21 -20.76 -2.27
N ILE A 92 -12.89 -21.28 -3.45
CA ILE A 92 -13.64 -21.10 -4.68
C ILE A 92 -13.91 -22.47 -5.30
N GLU A 93 -15.18 -22.74 -5.57
CA GLU A 93 -15.60 -23.87 -6.41
C GLU A 93 -15.79 -23.35 -7.83
N MET A 94 -15.05 -23.90 -8.79
CA MET A 94 -15.08 -23.44 -10.17
C MET A 94 -15.00 -24.57 -11.17
N SER A 95 -15.50 -24.34 -12.38
CA SER A 95 -15.43 -25.26 -13.51
C SER A 95 -14.81 -24.57 -14.71
N ALA A 96 -13.84 -25.22 -15.35
CA ALA A 96 -13.48 -24.87 -16.71
C ALA A 96 -14.58 -25.38 -17.64
N VAL A 97 -15.03 -24.55 -18.59
CA VAL A 97 -16.13 -24.88 -19.50
C VAL A 97 -15.72 -24.74 -20.95
N ASP A 98 -16.39 -25.47 -21.84
CA ASP A 98 -16.27 -25.29 -23.29
C ASP A 98 -17.04 -24.06 -23.81
N ASP A 99 -17.05 -23.88 -25.13
CA ASP A 99 -17.74 -22.79 -25.83
C ASP A 99 -19.27 -22.82 -25.66
N GLN A 100 -19.83 -23.99 -25.36
CA GLN A 100 -21.26 -24.17 -25.04
C GLN A 100 -21.55 -24.03 -23.54
N GLY A 101 -20.51 -23.77 -22.72
CA GLY A 101 -20.64 -23.63 -21.27
C GLY A 101 -20.72 -24.96 -20.52
N LYS A 102 -20.44 -26.09 -21.17
CA LYS A 102 -20.43 -27.41 -20.53
C LYS A 102 -19.12 -27.59 -19.72
N PRO A 103 -19.21 -28.04 -18.46
CA PRO A 103 -18.02 -28.31 -17.64
C PRO A 103 -17.10 -29.38 -18.24
N LEU A 104 -15.80 -29.05 -18.33
CA LEU A 104 -14.71 -29.94 -18.71
C LEU A 104 -14.09 -30.62 -17.49
N PHE A 105 -13.92 -29.87 -16.42
CA PHE A 105 -13.52 -30.34 -15.10
C PHE A 105 -13.92 -29.33 -14.03
N HIS A 106 -14.08 -29.81 -12.79
CA HIS A 106 -14.24 -28.98 -11.60
C HIS A 106 -12.89 -28.79 -10.92
N ALA A 107 -12.70 -27.64 -10.28
CA ALA A 107 -11.54 -27.31 -9.47
C ALA A 107 -12.00 -26.71 -8.14
N HIS A 108 -11.79 -27.45 -7.06
CA HIS A 108 -11.91 -26.93 -5.69
C HIS A 108 -10.59 -26.23 -5.34
N THR A 109 -10.64 -24.90 -5.31
CA THR A 109 -9.47 -24.02 -5.13
C THR A 109 -9.46 -23.43 -3.73
N VAL A 110 -8.38 -23.67 -2.99
CA VAL A 110 -8.16 -23.14 -1.65
C VAL A 110 -6.94 -22.23 -1.69
N ALA A 111 -7.10 -20.97 -1.31
CA ALA A 111 -6.01 -20.03 -1.10
C ALA A 111 -5.89 -19.69 0.40
N THR A 112 -4.71 -19.89 0.98
CA THR A 112 -4.42 -19.60 2.38
C THR A 112 -3.29 -18.56 2.46
N PHE A 113 -3.47 -17.58 3.34
CA PHE A 113 -2.57 -16.43 3.50
C PHE A 113 -2.03 -16.43 4.92
N THR A 114 -0.71 -16.53 5.05
CA THR A 114 -0.02 -16.52 6.35
C THR A 114 1.08 -15.47 6.37
N ASP A 115 1.48 -15.03 7.56
CA ASP A 115 2.60 -14.11 7.70
C ASP A 115 3.92 -14.83 7.38
N ALA A 116 4.82 -14.14 6.71
CA ALA A 116 6.18 -14.58 6.42
C ALA A 116 7.17 -13.45 6.72
N GLN A 117 8.45 -13.78 6.94
CA GLN A 117 9.46 -12.74 7.11
C GLN A 117 9.46 -11.80 5.89
N GLY A 118 9.15 -10.53 6.12
CA GLY A 118 9.09 -9.51 5.08
C GLY A 118 7.79 -9.43 4.28
N GLY A 119 6.72 -10.17 4.64
CA GLY A 119 5.41 -10.01 4.00
C GLY A 119 4.46 -11.20 4.20
N THR A 120 3.92 -11.70 3.09
CA THR A 120 2.85 -12.71 3.08
C THR A 120 3.30 -13.96 2.37
N ARG A 121 3.01 -15.12 2.93
CA ARG A 121 3.03 -16.38 2.20
C ARG A 121 1.61 -16.76 1.77
N LEU A 122 1.44 -16.93 0.46
CA LEU A 122 0.23 -17.47 -0.14
C LEU A 122 0.51 -18.93 -0.54
N GLU A 123 -0.38 -19.82 -0.15
CA GLU A 123 -0.45 -21.18 -0.65
C GLU A 123 -1.79 -21.38 -1.37
N VAL A 124 -1.73 -21.85 -2.61
CA VAL A 124 -2.92 -22.23 -3.39
C VAL A 124 -2.89 -23.74 -3.63
N THR A 125 -3.96 -24.40 -3.22
CA THR A 125 -4.20 -25.82 -3.50
C THR A 125 -5.40 -25.96 -4.41
N GLN A 126 -5.28 -26.72 -5.50
CA GLN A 126 -6.42 -27.09 -6.35
C GLN A 126 -6.57 -28.61 -6.40
N ARG A 127 -7.79 -29.08 -6.14
CA ARG A 127 -8.21 -30.47 -6.36
C ARG A 127 -9.18 -30.50 -7.53
N TYR A 128 -9.01 -31.47 -8.42
CA TYR A 128 -9.77 -31.53 -9.65
C TYR A 128 -10.67 -32.75 -9.71
N THR A 129 -11.87 -32.56 -10.26
CA THR A 129 -12.75 -33.65 -10.70
C THR A 129 -12.88 -33.56 -12.22
N VAL A 130 -12.31 -34.53 -12.93
CA VAL A 130 -12.24 -34.52 -14.39
C VAL A 130 -13.54 -35.08 -14.98
N LEU A 131 -14.15 -34.34 -15.90
CA LEU A 131 -15.38 -34.77 -16.59
C LEU A 131 -15.12 -35.14 -18.05
N VAL A 132 -14.18 -34.45 -18.69
CA VAL A 132 -13.78 -34.68 -20.09
C VAL A 132 -12.25 -34.89 -20.15
N PRO A 133 -11.76 -36.12 -19.94
CA PRO A 133 -10.33 -36.40 -19.81
C PRO A 133 -9.49 -35.94 -21.01
N SER A 134 -9.98 -36.16 -22.23
CA SER A 134 -9.27 -35.85 -23.48
C SER A 134 -8.86 -34.37 -23.62
N VAL A 135 -9.63 -33.47 -23.01
CA VAL A 135 -9.36 -32.02 -23.04
C VAL A 135 -8.70 -31.57 -21.73
N ALA A 136 -9.23 -32.04 -20.59
CA ALA A 136 -8.78 -31.62 -19.26
C ALA A 136 -7.32 -31.99 -18.99
N GLU A 137 -6.85 -33.16 -19.42
CA GLU A 137 -5.48 -33.62 -19.12
C GLU A 137 -4.39 -32.67 -19.66
N ALA A 138 -4.58 -32.14 -20.87
CA ALA A 138 -3.64 -31.19 -21.46
C ALA A 138 -3.60 -29.87 -20.67
N MET A 139 -4.77 -29.36 -20.29
CA MET A 139 -4.90 -28.13 -19.50
C MET A 139 -4.28 -28.30 -18.10
N LEU A 140 -4.59 -29.41 -17.42
CA LEU A 140 -4.09 -29.70 -16.07
C LEU A 140 -2.57 -29.94 -16.05
N ARG A 141 -2.00 -30.51 -17.11
CA ARG A 141 -0.54 -30.68 -17.25
C ARG A 141 0.19 -29.34 -17.32
N GLY A 142 -0.41 -28.33 -17.95
CA GLY A 142 0.14 -26.97 -18.03
C GLY A 142 -0.12 -26.11 -16.79
N ALA A 143 -1.04 -26.53 -15.91
CA ALA A 143 -1.48 -25.72 -14.77
C ALA A 143 -0.35 -25.29 -13.81
N PRO A 144 0.62 -26.15 -13.41
CA PRO A 144 1.69 -25.72 -12.50
C PRO A 144 2.52 -24.56 -13.05
N GLN A 145 2.98 -24.67 -14.31
CA GLN A 145 3.74 -23.61 -14.98
C GLN A 145 2.89 -22.35 -15.19
N GLY A 146 1.61 -22.54 -15.55
CA GLY A 146 0.67 -21.42 -15.68
C GLY A 146 0.48 -20.65 -14.38
N TRP A 147 0.41 -21.36 -13.25
CA TRP A 147 0.29 -20.77 -11.92
C TRP A 147 1.54 -20.01 -11.49
N GLU A 148 2.74 -20.52 -11.73
CA GLU A 148 3.98 -19.78 -11.43
C GLU A 148 3.97 -18.40 -12.11
N GLN A 149 3.62 -18.36 -13.40
CA GLN A 149 3.52 -17.11 -14.17
C GLN A 149 2.35 -16.22 -13.71
N THR A 150 1.22 -16.83 -13.35
CA THR A 150 0.05 -16.12 -12.80
C THR A 150 0.41 -15.44 -11.48
N LEU A 151 1.18 -16.11 -10.61
CA LEU A 151 1.66 -15.57 -9.34
C LEU A 151 2.71 -14.46 -9.54
N ASP A 152 3.44 -14.40 -10.66
CA ASP A 152 4.27 -13.23 -11.02
C ASP A 152 3.41 -11.99 -11.26
N ARG A 153 2.27 -12.14 -11.93
CA ARG A 153 1.34 -11.02 -12.16
C ARG A 153 0.66 -10.62 -10.86
N LEU A 154 0.30 -11.57 -10.00
CA LEU A 154 -0.24 -11.28 -8.68
C LEU A 154 0.75 -10.46 -7.84
N ALA A 155 2.04 -10.79 -7.90
CA ALA A 155 3.06 -10.03 -7.18
C ALA A 155 3.12 -8.57 -7.65
N ARG A 156 3.05 -8.34 -8.97
CA ARG A 156 3.00 -6.98 -9.53
C ARG A 156 1.72 -6.26 -9.15
N GLU A 157 0.57 -6.94 -9.18
CA GLU A 157 -0.71 -6.32 -8.83
C GLU A 157 -0.76 -5.97 -7.34
N ALA A 158 -0.38 -6.89 -6.45
CA ALA A 158 -0.35 -6.63 -5.01
C ALA A 158 0.66 -5.53 -4.64
N ALA A 159 1.81 -5.47 -5.33
CA ALA A 159 2.77 -4.37 -5.16
C ALA A 159 2.25 -3.01 -5.67
N ARG A 160 1.24 -3.00 -6.57
CA ARG A 160 0.55 -1.80 -7.05
C ARG A 160 -0.64 -1.40 -6.19
N MET A 161 -0.87 -2.05 -5.05
CA MET A 161 -1.97 -1.70 -4.15
C MET A 161 -1.66 -0.65 -3.06
N PRO A 162 -0.68 0.27 -3.14
CA PRO A 162 -0.67 1.41 -2.23
C PRO A 162 -1.71 2.43 -2.70
N GLU A 163 -3.01 2.10 -2.61
CA GLU A 163 -4.15 3.02 -2.74
C GLU A 163 -5.47 2.24 -2.59
N SER A 164 -5.95 2.03 -1.35
CA SER A 164 -7.35 2.27 -0.94
C SER A 164 -7.60 1.78 0.49
N VAL A 165 -7.83 2.78 1.35
CA VAL A 165 -8.56 2.84 2.63
C VAL A 165 -8.25 1.71 3.64
N PRO A 166 -7.68 2.03 4.82
CA PRO A 166 -7.63 1.06 5.91
C PRO A 166 -9.05 0.70 6.31
N ALA A 167 -9.24 -0.54 6.75
CA ALA A 167 -10.54 -1.13 7.06
C ALA A 167 -11.37 -0.35 8.10
N GLU A 168 -10.80 0.66 8.75
CA GLU A 168 -11.48 1.57 9.65
C GLU A 168 -10.89 2.98 9.49
N ARG A 169 -11.75 3.99 9.34
CA ARG A 169 -11.33 5.39 9.42
C ARG A 169 -11.02 5.70 10.89
N SER A 170 -9.76 5.93 11.21
CA SER A 170 -9.32 6.11 12.60
C SER A 170 -8.40 7.30 12.74
N ALA A 171 -8.30 7.82 13.97
CA ALA A 171 -7.35 8.86 14.33
C ALA A 171 -6.75 8.54 15.69
N VAL A 172 -5.41 8.51 15.75
CA VAL A 172 -4.65 8.46 17.00
C VAL A 172 -4.02 9.83 17.20
N HIS A 173 -4.22 10.41 18.37
CA HIS A 173 -3.66 11.72 18.70
C HIS A 173 -2.36 11.56 19.49
N ALA A 174 -1.36 12.38 19.18
CA ALA A 174 -0.17 12.53 20.01
C ALA A 174 0.27 13.99 20.08
N SER A 175 0.98 14.32 21.16
CA SER A 175 1.58 15.64 21.34
C SER A 175 2.97 15.47 21.91
N PHE A 176 3.92 16.28 21.44
CA PHE A 176 5.26 16.35 22.00
C PHE A 176 5.80 17.79 21.94
N THR A 177 6.78 18.07 22.78
CA THR A 177 7.50 19.35 22.81
C THR A 177 8.99 19.08 22.75
N ILE A 178 9.67 19.73 21.80
CA ILE A 178 11.12 19.69 21.66
C ILE A 178 11.67 21.08 21.95
N GLU A 179 12.73 21.12 22.75
CA GLU A 179 13.48 22.34 22.99
C GLU A 179 14.91 22.22 22.45
N ARG A 180 15.43 23.34 21.92
CA ARG A 180 16.82 23.49 21.49
C ARG A 180 17.33 24.88 21.86
N THR A 181 18.60 24.96 22.23
CA THR A 181 19.29 26.24 22.42
C THR A 181 20.34 26.40 21.33
N TYR A 182 20.26 27.49 20.57
CA TYR A 182 21.21 27.84 19.53
C TYR A 182 22.05 29.06 19.94
N PRO A 183 23.36 29.07 19.68
CA PRO A 183 24.23 30.22 19.93
C PRO A 183 24.07 31.30 18.84
N ALA A 184 22.84 31.63 18.48
CA ALA A 184 22.50 32.60 17.43
C ALA A 184 21.35 33.52 17.88
N PRO A 185 21.32 34.79 17.43
CA PRO A 185 20.24 35.71 17.73
C PRO A 185 18.91 35.25 17.13
N ARG A 186 17.80 35.62 17.77
CA ARG A 186 16.44 35.22 17.36
C ARG A 186 16.15 35.55 15.91
N GLU A 187 16.60 36.71 15.44
CA GLU A 187 16.49 37.14 14.04
C GLU A 187 17.11 36.13 13.06
N ARG A 188 18.31 35.62 13.37
CA ARG A 188 18.99 34.64 12.52
C ARG A 188 18.28 33.28 12.53
N VAL A 189 17.78 32.86 13.70
CA VAL A 189 17.00 31.61 13.82
C VAL A 189 15.68 31.73 13.08
N PHE A 190 14.99 32.86 13.22
CA PHE A 190 13.74 33.16 12.52
C PHE A 190 13.97 33.18 11.01
N GLN A 191 14.99 33.88 10.52
CA GLN A 191 15.37 33.88 9.11
C GLN A 191 15.64 32.45 8.60
N ALA A 192 16.31 31.59 9.38
CA ALA A 192 16.54 30.20 8.99
C ALA A 192 15.25 29.36 8.90
N LEU A 193 14.18 29.75 9.61
CA LEU A 193 12.86 29.13 9.58
C LEU A 193 11.96 29.69 8.48
N THR A 194 12.16 30.95 8.05
CA THR A 194 11.22 31.69 7.18
C THR A 194 11.77 32.06 5.81
N ASP A 195 13.08 32.08 5.60
CA ASP A 195 13.68 32.29 4.29
C ASP A 195 13.74 30.97 3.50
N PRO A 196 13.20 30.90 2.26
CA PRO A 196 13.16 29.67 1.49
C PRO A 196 14.54 29.05 1.23
N ALA A 197 15.55 29.87 0.96
CA ALA A 197 16.92 29.40 0.67
C ALA A 197 17.61 28.91 1.95
N ALA A 198 17.37 29.57 3.08
CA ALA A 198 17.87 29.15 4.38
C ALA A 198 17.24 27.83 4.84
N LYS A 199 15.91 27.72 4.75
CA LYS A 199 15.18 26.51 5.12
C LYS A 199 15.57 25.30 4.27
N ALA A 200 15.86 25.52 2.99
CA ALA A 200 16.31 24.46 2.08
C ALA A 200 17.62 23.78 2.53
N ARG A 201 18.46 24.44 3.33
CA ARG A 201 19.73 23.87 3.82
C ARG A 201 19.55 22.78 4.87
N TRP A 202 18.44 22.78 5.62
CA TRP A 202 18.24 21.85 6.74
C TRP A 202 16.93 21.04 6.66
N PHE A 203 15.94 21.51 5.89
CA PHE A 203 14.65 20.84 5.72
C PHE A 203 14.56 20.08 4.38
N ALA A 204 15.43 19.09 4.15
CA ALA A 204 15.62 18.48 2.83
C ALA A 204 15.52 16.94 2.77
N GLY A 205 14.85 16.27 3.71
CA GLY A 205 14.59 14.82 3.67
C GLY A 205 15.81 13.89 3.83
N GLY A 206 17.04 14.40 3.71
CA GLY A 206 18.27 13.66 3.97
C GLY A 206 18.77 12.82 2.78
N ASN A 207 19.63 11.84 3.06
CA ASN A 207 20.21 10.96 2.03
C ASN A 207 19.12 10.13 1.34
N GLY A 208 19.24 9.97 0.01
CA GLY A 208 18.27 9.22 -0.78
C GLY A 208 16.94 9.93 -1.00
N TYR A 209 16.85 11.23 -0.69
CA TYR A 209 15.68 12.06 -0.95
C TYR A 209 15.94 13.06 -2.08
N THR A 210 15.15 12.94 -3.16
CA THR A 210 15.17 13.89 -4.28
C THR A 210 14.01 14.85 -4.17
N VAL A 211 14.29 16.14 -4.00
CA VAL A 211 13.26 17.19 -3.98
C VAL A 211 12.64 17.33 -5.37
N LEU A 212 11.31 17.29 -5.44
CA LEU A 212 10.51 17.45 -6.66
C LEU A 212 9.86 18.84 -6.73
N VAL A 213 9.33 19.32 -5.61
CA VAL A 213 8.67 20.63 -5.51
C VAL A 213 9.07 21.28 -4.19
N ARG A 214 9.33 22.58 -4.22
CA ARG A 214 9.50 23.43 -3.04
C ARG A 214 8.89 24.80 -3.30
N GLU A 215 7.91 25.16 -2.49
CA GLU A 215 7.26 26.45 -2.49
C GLU A 215 7.03 26.89 -1.05
N MET A 216 7.16 28.18 -0.76
CA MET A 216 7.06 28.71 0.59
C MET A 216 6.69 30.19 0.56
N ASP A 217 5.54 30.53 1.14
CA ASP A 217 5.01 31.88 1.33
C ASP A 217 4.74 32.08 2.83
N VAL A 218 5.69 32.68 3.54
CA VAL A 218 5.62 32.81 5.00
C VAL A 218 4.94 34.12 5.40
N ARG A 219 3.63 34.02 5.56
CA ARG A 219 2.75 35.04 6.13
C ARG A 219 1.47 34.37 6.62
N PRO A 220 0.66 34.99 7.48
CA PRO A 220 -0.65 34.46 7.82
C PRO A 220 -1.50 34.17 6.56
N GLY A 221 -2.02 32.95 6.47
CA GLY A 221 -2.74 32.40 5.31
C GLY A 221 -1.85 31.93 4.14
N GLY A 222 -0.54 32.18 4.20
CA GLY A 222 0.44 31.68 3.25
C GLY A 222 0.66 30.16 3.38
N ARG A 223 1.27 29.56 2.36
CA ARG A 223 1.42 28.10 2.23
C ARG A 223 2.87 27.70 2.08
N GLU A 224 3.18 26.49 2.52
CA GLU A 224 4.44 25.80 2.20
C GLU A 224 4.14 24.42 1.63
N LEU A 225 4.82 24.07 0.55
CA LEU A 225 4.76 22.77 -0.09
C LEU A 225 6.17 22.25 -0.28
N VAL A 226 6.47 21.08 0.28
CA VAL A 226 7.68 20.33 -0.01
C VAL A 226 7.29 18.93 -0.42
N LYS A 227 7.62 18.56 -1.67
CA LYS A 227 7.39 17.24 -2.22
C LYS A 227 8.69 16.64 -2.68
N GLY A 228 8.93 15.38 -2.39
CA GLY A 228 10.13 14.69 -2.84
C GLY A 228 9.97 13.18 -2.87
N ARG A 229 10.85 12.56 -3.65
CA ARG A 229 10.86 11.13 -3.92
C ARG A 229 12.05 10.49 -3.20
N TRP A 230 11.77 9.45 -2.43
CA TRP A 230 12.78 8.60 -1.82
C TRP A 230 13.34 7.61 -2.84
N GLU A 231 14.54 7.07 -2.60
CA GLU A 231 15.14 6.02 -3.43
C GLU A 231 14.26 4.77 -3.59
N SER A 232 13.40 4.49 -2.60
CA SER A 232 12.38 3.43 -2.68
C SER A 232 11.30 3.69 -3.72
N GLY A 233 11.23 4.89 -4.29
CA GLY A 233 10.19 5.35 -5.21
C GLY A 233 9.01 6.06 -4.54
N VAL A 234 8.83 5.88 -3.22
CA VAL A 234 7.77 6.52 -2.43
C VAL A 234 7.92 8.04 -2.49
N VAL A 235 6.81 8.76 -2.65
CA VAL A 235 6.79 10.22 -2.65
C VAL A 235 6.22 10.74 -1.34
N SER A 236 6.99 11.51 -0.58
CA SER A 236 6.45 12.23 0.58
C SER A 236 6.08 13.65 0.21
N THR A 237 4.92 14.12 0.71
CA THR A 237 4.44 15.49 0.52
C THR A 237 4.13 16.11 1.88
N PHE A 238 4.80 17.21 2.20
CA PHE A 238 4.51 18.12 3.31
C PHE A 238 3.77 19.33 2.74
N GLU A 239 2.58 19.61 3.27
CA GLU A 239 1.78 20.79 2.91
C GLU A 239 1.34 21.52 4.16
N ALA A 240 1.72 22.79 4.31
CA ALA A 240 1.40 23.62 5.46
C ALA A 240 0.64 24.89 5.09
N VAL A 241 -0.15 25.37 6.05
CA VAL A 241 -0.75 26.72 6.06
C VAL A 241 -0.26 27.43 7.33
N TYR A 242 0.34 28.61 7.15
CA TYR A 242 0.77 29.47 8.23
C TYR A 242 -0.44 30.21 8.82
N HIS A 243 -0.63 30.12 10.13
CA HIS A 243 -1.75 30.74 10.83
C HIS A 243 -1.34 31.98 11.62
N ASP A 244 -0.13 31.98 12.20
CA ASP A 244 0.42 33.12 12.92
C ASP A 244 1.93 33.20 12.66
N VAL A 245 2.41 34.39 12.32
CA VAL A 245 3.84 34.64 12.04
C VAL A 245 4.20 35.96 12.70
N VAL A 246 4.85 35.89 13.84
CA VAL A 246 5.37 37.04 14.58
C VAL A 246 6.88 37.05 14.42
N PRO A 247 7.46 38.06 13.74
CA PRO A 247 8.89 38.17 13.54
C PRO A 247 9.68 37.92 14.83
N ASP A 248 10.68 37.06 14.74
CA ASP A 248 11.65 36.73 15.80
C ASP A 248 11.06 36.13 17.09
N GLU A 249 9.77 35.79 17.11
CA GLU A 249 9.06 35.36 18.30
C GLU A 249 8.28 34.07 18.11
N ARG A 250 7.47 33.95 17.05
CA ARG A 250 6.53 32.84 16.95
C ARG A 250 6.14 32.51 15.51
N ILE A 251 6.02 31.21 15.23
CA ILE A 251 5.42 30.69 14.00
C ILE A 251 4.42 29.59 14.40
N VAL A 252 3.18 29.71 13.95
CA VAL A 252 2.14 28.68 14.11
C VAL A 252 1.67 28.26 12.72
N TYR A 253 1.70 26.97 12.43
CA TYR A 253 1.21 26.42 11.17
C TYR A 253 0.55 25.06 11.38
N ALA A 254 -0.47 24.78 10.57
CA ALA A 254 -1.04 23.45 10.46
C ALA A 254 -0.51 22.81 9.18
N TYR A 255 -0.16 21.53 9.22
CA TYR A 255 0.34 20.83 8.06
C TYR A 255 -0.21 19.41 7.93
N THR A 256 -0.19 18.91 6.71
CA THR A 256 -0.54 17.53 6.38
C THR A 256 0.65 16.82 5.79
N MET A 257 0.76 15.53 6.12
CA MET A 257 1.76 14.64 5.53
C MET A 257 1.06 13.59 4.67
N HIS A 258 1.59 13.41 3.47
CA HIS A 258 1.19 12.34 2.56
C HIS A 258 2.40 11.45 2.23
N LEU A 259 2.14 10.15 2.11
CA LEU A 259 3.01 9.19 1.44
C LEU A 259 2.25 8.68 0.21
N ASP A 260 2.78 8.96 -0.97
CA ASP A 260 2.10 8.88 -2.25
C ASP A 260 0.75 9.61 -2.19
N ALA A 261 -0.37 8.97 -2.55
CA ALA A 261 -1.69 9.59 -2.39
C ALA A 261 -2.29 9.47 -0.99
N ARG A 262 -1.67 8.68 -0.09
CA ARG A 262 -2.21 8.45 1.26
C ARG A 262 -1.86 9.60 2.17
N LYS A 263 -2.88 10.28 2.70
CA LYS A 263 -2.74 11.19 3.85
C LYS A 263 -2.51 10.39 5.11
N ILE A 264 -1.37 10.58 5.76
CA ILE A 264 -0.97 9.81 6.95
C ILE A 264 -1.17 10.58 8.25
N SER A 265 -1.15 11.92 8.21
CA SER A 265 -1.39 12.74 9.41
C SER A 265 -1.72 14.19 9.09
N ILE A 266 -2.30 14.86 10.08
CA ILE A 266 -2.45 16.32 10.15
C ILE A 266 -1.87 16.76 11.50
N SER A 267 -1.08 17.83 11.52
CA SER A 267 -0.46 18.36 12.73
C SER A 267 -0.61 19.87 12.84
N LEU A 268 -0.79 20.37 14.06
CA LEU A 268 -0.60 21.77 14.43
C LEU A 268 0.77 21.91 15.10
N ALA A 269 1.65 22.73 14.53
CA ALA A 269 2.97 23.02 15.05
C ALA A 269 3.06 24.49 15.49
N THR A 270 3.59 24.71 16.69
CA THR A 270 3.92 26.02 17.24
C THR A 270 5.40 26.06 17.56
N ILE A 271 6.13 27.00 16.97
CA ILE A 271 7.52 27.30 17.27
C ILE A 271 7.56 28.66 17.98
N GLU A 272 8.17 28.71 19.16
CA GLU A 272 8.44 29.94 19.91
C GLU A 272 9.96 30.16 20.03
N LEU A 273 10.39 31.41 19.86
CA LEU A 273 11.79 31.83 19.97
C LEU A 273 12.02 32.65 21.25
N LYS A 274 12.56 31.94 22.23
CA LYS A 274 13.03 32.32 23.57
C LYS A 274 14.34 33.11 23.59
N PRO A 275 14.59 34.18 24.36
CA PRO A 275 15.95 34.45 24.81
C PRO A 275 16.49 33.23 25.57
N SER A 276 17.74 32.81 25.32
CA SER A 276 18.33 31.65 26.03
C SER A 276 18.69 31.95 27.50
N GLY A 277 18.76 33.24 27.87
CA GLY A 277 19.22 33.70 29.18
C GLY A 277 20.73 33.91 29.28
N THR A 278 21.51 33.53 28.26
CA THR A 278 22.97 33.72 28.20
C THR A 278 23.40 34.28 26.84
N GLY A 279 24.05 35.44 26.82
CA GLY A 279 24.52 36.08 25.59
C GLY A 279 23.39 36.43 24.61
N THR A 280 23.67 36.30 23.31
CA THR A 280 22.70 36.53 22.22
C THR A 280 22.00 35.25 21.75
N GLY A 281 22.04 34.17 22.54
CA GLY A 281 21.49 32.88 22.15
C GLY A 281 19.95 32.82 22.15
N THR A 282 19.42 31.82 21.45
CA THR A 282 17.98 31.60 21.28
C THR A 282 17.59 30.22 21.81
N ARG A 283 16.58 30.15 22.69
CA ARG A 283 15.90 28.91 23.05
C ARG A 283 14.68 28.73 22.17
N LEU A 284 14.74 27.81 21.22
CA LEU A 284 13.60 27.40 20.39
C LEU A 284 12.78 26.36 21.17
N VAL A 285 11.47 26.60 21.28
CA VAL A 285 10.50 25.63 21.82
C VAL A 285 9.52 25.30 20.70
N MET A 286 9.50 24.05 20.26
CA MET A 286 8.55 23.57 19.25
C MET A 286 7.61 22.56 19.89
N THR A 287 6.31 22.86 19.89
CA THR A 287 5.26 21.94 20.28
C THR A 287 4.47 21.52 19.06
N GLU A 288 4.26 20.21 18.90
CA GLU A 288 3.43 19.65 17.85
C GLU A 288 2.31 18.80 18.46
N GLN A 289 1.10 19.00 17.93
CA GLN A 289 -0.08 18.19 18.21
C GLN A 289 -0.55 17.56 16.90
N GLY A 290 -0.48 16.23 16.80
CA GLY A 290 -0.77 15.47 15.59
C GLY A 290 -1.97 14.54 15.73
N ALA A 291 -2.72 14.38 14.64
CA ALA A 291 -3.65 13.29 14.40
C ALA A 291 -3.08 12.38 13.31
N TYR A 292 -2.79 11.13 13.67
CA TYR A 292 -2.30 10.09 12.78
C TYR A 292 -3.47 9.24 12.32
N LEU A 293 -3.63 9.18 11.00
CA LEU A 293 -4.85 8.68 10.41
C LEU A 293 -4.70 7.21 10.08
N ASP A 294 -5.84 6.51 10.15
CA ASP A 294 -6.07 5.40 9.25
C ASP A 294 -5.04 4.26 9.51
N GLY A 295 -4.74 3.99 10.79
CA GLY A 295 -3.78 2.98 11.23
C GLY A 295 -2.30 3.28 10.96
N TYR A 296 -1.95 4.54 10.66
CA TYR A 296 -0.55 4.96 10.63
C TYR A 296 0.00 4.99 12.07
N ASP A 297 0.74 3.95 12.43
CA ASP A 297 1.54 3.95 13.65
C ASP A 297 2.80 4.77 13.40
N ASP A 298 2.83 5.97 13.97
CA ASP A 298 4.02 6.83 13.89
C ASP A 298 5.20 6.22 14.67
N ALA A 299 4.95 5.40 15.70
CA ALA A 299 5.97 4.84 16.58
C ALA A 299 7.04 5.87 17.05
N GLY A 300 6.63 7.14 17.19
CA GLY A 300 7.50 8.29 17.53
C GLY A 300 8.42 8.76 16.40
N SER A 301 8.19 8.32 15.17
CA SER A 301 8.95 8.71 13.97
C SER A 301 8.86 10.22 13.74
N ARG A 302 7.70 10.83 13.95
CA ARG A 302 7.51 12.28 13.84
C ARG A 302 8.40 13.03 14.79
N GLU A 303 8.37 12.68 16.07
CA GLU A 303 9.19 13.35 17.08
C GLU A 303 10.69 13.21 16.76
N ARG A 304 11.16 12.00 16.45
CA ARG A 304 12.56 11.75 16.08
C ARG A 304 12.98 12.51 14.82
N GLY A 305 12.12 12.53 13.80
CA GLY A 305 12.35 13.28 12.57
C GLY A 305 12.46 14.78 12.83
N THR A 306 11.57 15.33 13.65
CA THR A 306 11.61 16.74 14.06
C THR A 306 12.86 17.05 14.87
N GLN A 307 13.29 16.17 15.79
CA GLN A 307 14.55 16.34 16.51
C GLN A 307 15.74 16.40 15.55
N PHE A 308 15.81 15.48 14.59
CA PHE A 308 16.87 15.48 13.57
C PHE A 308 16.90 16.77 12.75
N LEU A 309 15.72 17.27 12.35
CA LEU A 309 15.58 18.51 11.60
C LEU A 309 16.00 19.73 12.41
N LEU A 310 15.66 19.80 13.69
CA LEU A 310 16.07 20.89 14.58
C LEU A 310 17.58 20.84 14.88
N ASP A 311 18.20 19.66 14.88
CA ASP A 311 19.65 19.55 14.96
C ASP A 311 20.31 20.03 13.64
N ALA A 312 19.70 19.73 12.49
CA ALA A 312 20.15 20.21 11.18
C ALA A 312 20.00 21.74 11.05
N LEU A 313 18.91 22.31 11.58
CA LEU A 313 18.73 23.75 11.69
C LEU A 313 19.89 24.37 12.46
N GLY A 314 20.24 23.81 13.63
CA GLY A 314 21.39 24.24 14.43
C GLY A 314 22.68 24.32 13.61
N ARG A 315 23.04 23.22 12.94
CA ARG A 315 24.23 23.18 12.06
C ARG A 315 24.20 24.22 10.94
N SER A 316 23.01 24.50 10.39
CA SER A 316 22.87 25.49 9.31
C SER A 316 23.06 26.95 9.77
N LEU A 317 23.01 27.21 11.09
CA LEU A 317 23.22 28.53 11.67
C LEU A 317 24.71 28.85 11.85
N ASP A 318 25.55 27.82 11.97
CA ASP A 318 26.98 27.94 12.27
C ASP A 318 27.81 28.47 11.07
N GLY A 319 27.23 28.46 9.87
CA GLY A 319 27.88 28.94 8.63
C GLY A 319 28.63 27.84 7.90
#